data_AF-E8WM22-F1
#
_entry.id   AF-E8WM22-F1
#
_cell.length_a   1.000
_cell.length_b   1.000
_cell.length_c   1.000
_cell.angle_alpha   90.00
_cell.angle_beta   90.00
_cell.angle_gamma   90.00
#
_symmetry.space_group_name_H-M   'P 1'
#
loop_
_entity.id
_entity.type
_entity.pdbx_description
1 polymer ?
#
loop_
_entity_poly.entity_id
_entity_poly.type
_entity_poly.pdbx_seq_one_letter_code
_entity_poly.pdbx_strand_id
1 'polypeptide(L)'
;MTRDEFMQAKLFIFTDVDREIQLAKTDSKALQALGVTPGGGNFLAALGLLCYTEFGGKLRFGAKRKDGKDDPSANFNQFFDLLGPAYKTFRDRHKVYDILRCGLAHEYYVKQSCVIRMLETGPGLGLGVEASGRYFFVVESYCRDLRKAFDDM
;
A
#
# COMPACT_ATOMS: atom_id res chain seq x y z
N MET A 1 0.60 1.03 -22.12
CA MET A 1 0.25 -0.28 -21.54
C MET A 1 -1.04 -0.73 -22.19
N THR A 2 -1.07 -1.94 -22.73
CA THR A 2 -2.29 -2.56 -23.27
C THR A 2 -3.19 -3.06 -22.13
N ARG A 3 -4.42 -3.47 -22.46
CA ARG A 3 -5.32 -4.07 -21.47
C ARG A 3 -4.75 -5.34 -20.86
N ASP A 4 -4.15 -6.21 -21.68
CA ASP A 4 -3.61 -7.50 -21.22
C ASP A 4 -2.39 -7.29 -20.31
N GLU A 5 -1.51 -6.35 -20.67
CA GLU A 5 -0.37 -5.96 -19.81
C GLU A 5 -0.86 -5.40 -18.46
N PHE A 6 -1.92 -4.60 -18.46
CA PHE A 6 -2.52 -4.08 -17.23
C PHE A 6 -3.09 -5.21 -16.36
N MET A 7 -3.86 -6.13 -16.96
CA MET A 7 -4.44 -7.26 -16.23
C MET A 7 -3.36 -8.18 -15.67
N GLN A 8 -2.27 -8.39 -16.40
CA GLN A 8 -1.12 -9.16 -15.91
C GLN A 8 -0.42 -8.46 -14.74
N ALA A 9 -0.15 -7.16 -14.85
CA ALA A 9 0.45 -6.39 -13.76
C ALA A 9 -0.42 -6.43 -12.50
N LYS A 10 -1.74 -6.23 -12.67
CA LYS A 10 -2.73 -6.33 -11.60
C LYS A 10 -2.73 -7.69 -10.93
N LEU A 11 -2.65 -8.77 -11.71
CA LEU A 11 -2.54 -10.13 -11.19
C LEU A 11 -1.31 -10.26 -10.28
N PHE A 12 -0.11 -9.93 -10.78
CA PHE A 12 1.13 -10.03 -10.01
C PHE A 12 1.09 -9.24 -8.71
N ILE A 13 0.64 -7.98 -8.78
CA ILE A 13 0.52 -7.08 -7.62
C ILE A 13 -0.28 -7.74 -6.50
N PHE A 14 -1.46 -8.24 -6.84
CA PHE A 14 -2.42 -8.68 -5.84
C PHE A 14 -2.18 -10.12 -5.39
N THR A 15 -1.72 -11.02 -6.25
CA THR A 15 -1.41 -12.40 -5.84
C THR A 15 -0.24 -12.47 -4.88
N ASP A 16 0.78 -11.61 -5.07
CA ASP A 16 1.94 -11.59 -4.18
C ASP A 16 1.55 -11.09 -2.78
N VAL A 17 0.79 -9.99 -2.71
CA VAL A 17 0.31 -9.45 -1.43
C VAL A 17 -0.68 -10.40 -0.76
N ASP A 18 -1.57 -11.03 -1.52
CA ASP A 18 -2.50 -12.04 -1.01
C ASP A 18 -1.76 -13.22 -0.39
N ARG A 19 -0.70 -13.71 -1.02
CA ARG A 19 0.14 -14.78 -0.46
C ARG A 19 0.68 -14.40 0.92
N GLU A 20 1.20 -13.19 1.08
CA GLU A 20 1.72 -12.72 2.38
C GLU A 20 0.62 -12.61 3.44
N ILE A 21 -0.59 -12.15 3.05
CA ILE A 21 -1.75 -12.11 3.94
C ILE A 21 -2.16 -13.53 4.35
N GLN A 22 -2.17 -14.49 3.42
CA GLN A 22 -2.50 -15.89 3.74
C GLN A 22 -1.48 -16.54 4.66
N LEU A 23 -0.18 -16.29 4.47
CA LEU A 23 0.87 -16.73 5.40
C LEU A 23 0.66 -16.18 6.81
N ALA A 24 0.13 -14.96 6.94
CA ALA A 24 -0.18 -14.38 8.23
C ALA A 24 -1.45 -14.95 8.88
N LYS A 25 -2.41 -15.41 8.08
CA LYS A 25 -3.64 -16.07 8.55
C LYS A 25 -3.43 -17.55 8.89
N THR A 26 -2.38 -18.16 8.35
CA THR A 26 -2.07 -19.58 8.55
C THR A 26 -1.71 -19.85 10.01
N ASP A 27 -2.01 -21.05 10.49
CA ASP A 27 -1.59 -21.49 11.83
C ASP A 27 -0.07 -21.37 11.99
N SER A 28 0.32 -20.49 12.91
CA SER A 28 1.72 -20.24 13.25
C SER A 28 2.50 -21.50 13.62
N LYS A 29 1.84 -22.49 14.26
CA LYS A 29 2.50 -23.73 14.69
C LYS A 29 2.83 -24.62 13.50
N ALA A 30 1.92 -24.69 12.53
CA ALA A 30 2.13 -25.46 11.30
C ALA A 30 3.29 -24.87 10.48
N LEU A 31 3.38 -23.55 10.36
CA LEU A 31 4.49 -22.89 9.67
C LEU A 31 5.83 -23.09 10.38
N GLN A 32 5.85 -22.94 11.71
CA GLN A 32 7.06 -23.15 12.51
C GLN A 32 7.57 -24.58 12.42
N ALA A 33 6.68 -25.58 12.38
CA ALA A 33 7.05 -26.99 12.20
C ALA A 33 7.75 -27.26 10.84
N LEU A 34 7.51 -26.41 9.84
CA LEU A 34 8.14 -26.45 8.52
C LEU A 34 9.37 -25.54 8.41
N GLY A 35 9.80 -24.90 9.52
CA GLY A 35 10.91 -23.94 9.51
C GLY A 35 10.56 -22.60 8.86
N VAL A 36 9.27 -22.31 8.66
CA VAL A 36 8.80 -21.05 8.07
C VAL A 36 8.43 -20.07 9.18
N THR A 37 8.92 -18.83 9.08
CA THR A 37 8.54 -17.77 10.02
C THR A 37 7.10 -17.30 9.74
N PRO A 38 6.18 -17.37 10.72
CA PRO A 38 4.80 -16.98 10.53
C PRO A 38 4.61 -15.46 10.48
N GLY A 39 3.47 -15.00 9.96
CA GLY A 39 3.06 -13.59 9.98
C GLY A 39 3.21 -12.83 8.66
N GLY A 40 3.88 -13.41 7.67
CA GLY A 40 4.10 -12.83 6.34
C GLY A 40 5.01 -11.59 6.33
N GLY A 41 5.47 -11.19 5.15
CA GLY A 41 6.37 -10.05 4.95
C GLY A 41 5.67 -8.69 5.01
N ASN A 42 5.16 -8.28 6.18
CA ASN A 42 4.36 -7.05 6.35
C ASN A 42 5.03 -5.78 5.82
N PHE A 43 6.32 -5.59 6.07
CA PHE A 43 7.08 -4.44 5.62
C PHE A 43 7.20 -4.40 4.08
N LEU A 44 7.56 -5.53 3.47
CA LEU A 44 7.69 -5.64 2.01
C LEU A 44 6.34 -5.47 1.32
N ALA A 45 5.27 -6.02 1.88
CA ALA A 45 3.92 -5.84 1.36
C ALA A 45 3.49 -4.37 1.45
N ALA A 46 3.73 -3.68 2.58
CA ALA A 46 3.42 -2.26 2.71
C ALA A 46 4.22 -1.39 1.72
N LEU A 47 5.51 -1.66 1.56
CA LEU A 47 6.37 -1.00 0.56
C LEU A 47 5.80 -1.19 -0.84
N GLY A 48 5.50 -2.45 -1.22
CA GLY A 48 4.92 -2.80 -2.51
C GLY A 48 3.61 -2.07 -2.77
N LEU A 49 2.66 -2.12 -1.82
CA LEU A 49 1.36 -1.46 -1.94
C LEU A 49 1.46 0.06 -2.17
N LEU A 50 2.40 0.74 -1.50
CA LEU A 50 2.64 2.16 -1.71
C LEU A 50 3.25 2.43 -3.10
N CYS A 51 4.20 1.62 -3.54
CA CYS A 51 4.71 1.68 -4.92
C CYS A 51 3.59 1.47 -5.95
N TYR A 52 2.71 0.50 -5.71
CA TYR A 52 1.59 0.17 -6.60
C TYR A 52 0.53 1.28 -6.63
N THR A 53 0.38 2.03 -5.53
CA THR A 53 -0.47 3.22 -5.49
C THR A 53 0.08 4.31 -6.44
N GLU A 54 1.38 4.57 -6.44
CA GLU A 54 2.02 5.51 -7.37
C GLU A 54 1.91 5.04 -8.83
N PHE A 55 2.14 3.74 -9.05
CA PHE A 55 2.01 3.12 -10.36
C PHE A 55 0.59 3.24 -10.91
N GLY A 56 -0.44 2.92 -10.12
CA GLY A 56 -1.84 3.13 -10.49
C GLY A 56 -2.11 4.59 -10.88
N GLY A 57 -1.55 5.54 -10.11
CA GLY A 57 -1.62 6.95 -10.42
C GLY A 57 -1.01 7.33 -11.76
N LYS A 58 0.18 6.81 -12.06
CA LYS A 58 0.85 7.03 -13.34
C LYS A 58 0.03 6.50 -14.51
N LEU A 59 -0.60 5.33 -14.36
CA LEU A 59 -1.49 4.77 -15.38
C LEU A 59 -2.75 5.60 -15.59
N ARG A 60 -3.37 6.06 -14.49
CA ARG A 60 -4.68 6.74 -14.54
C ARG A 60 -4.60 8.21 -14.93
N PHE A 61 -3.61 8.92 -14.39
CA PHE A 61 -3.49 10.38 -14.48
C PHE A 61 -2.30 10.83 -15.33
N GLY A 62 -1.21 10.05 -15.33
CA GLY A 62 -0.01 10.36 -16.10
C GLY A 62 0.57 11.74 -15.80
N ALA A 63 0.47 12.20 -14.55
CA ALA A 63 0.85 13.55 -14.13
C ALA A 63 2.33 13.83 -14.45
N LYS A 64 2.57 15.00 -15.04
CA LYS A 64 3.88 15.47 -15.46
C LYS A 64 4.24 16.78 -14.77
N ARG A 65 5.53 16.97 -14.51
CA ARG A 65 6.11 18.25 -14.10
C ARG A 65 6.26 19.17 -15.32
N LYS A 66 6.57 20.45 -15.06
CA LYS A 66 6.78 21.46 -16.12
C LYS A 66 7.90 21.11 -17.11
N ASP A 67 8.87 20.30 -16.67
CA ASP A 67 9.97 19.80 -17.50
C ASP A 67 9.61 18.54 -18.33
N GLY A 68 8.34 18.13 -18.31
CA GLY A 68 7.84 16.96 -19.04
C GLY A 68 8.13 15.61 -18.38
N LYS A 69 8.87 15.58 -17.26
CA LYS A 69 9.14 14.34 -16.51
C LYS A 69 7.94 13.93 -15.67
N ASP A 70 7.88 12.66 -15.31
CA ASP A 70 6.86 12.14 -14.39
C ASP A 70 6.87 12.93 -13.07
N ASP A 71 5.67 13.19 -12.55
CA ASP A 71 5.45 13.70 -11.20
C ASP A 71 4.96 12.56 -10.29
N PRO A 72 5.88 11.84 -9.61
CA PRO A 72 5.51 10.68 -8.80
C PRO A 72 4.65 11.05 -7.60
N SER A 73 4.88 12.23 -7.00
CA SER A 73 4.09 12.69 -5.86
C SER A 73 2.65 13.00 -6.29
N ALA A 74 2.47 13.71 -7.41
CA ALA A 74 1.14 14.00 -7.93
C ALA A 74 0.40 12.73 -8.36
N ASN A 75 1.09 11.78 -9.00
CA ASN A 75 0.49 10.50 -9.40
C ASN A 75 0.05 9.69 -8.17
N PHE A 76 0.92 9.54 -7.16
CA PHE A 76 0.57 8.86 -5.92
C PHE A 76 -0.62 9.52 -5.23
N ASN A 77 -0.56 10.84 -4.99
CA ASN A 77 -1.60 11.53 -4.22
C ASN A 77 -2.97 11.48 -4.89
N GLN A 78 -3.03 11.63 -6.22
CA GLN A 78 -4.31 11.54 -6.94
C GLN A 78 -4.89 10.12 -6.88
N PHE A 79 -4.07 9.09 -6.98
CA PHE A 79 -4.55 7.71 -6.90
C PHE A 79 -4.91 7.30 -5.46
N PHE A 80 -4.15 7.79 -4.48
CA PHE A 80 -4.43 7.59 -3.07
C PHE A 80 -5.82 8.12 -2.68
N ASP A 81 -6.26 9.24 -3.29
CA ASP A 81 -7.60 9.76 -3.08
C ASP A 81 -8.71 8.83 -3.62
N LEU A 82 -8.39 7.94 -4.58
CA LEU A 82 -9.33 6.94 -5.12
C LEU A 82 -9.54 5.74 -4.17
N LEU A 83 -8.65 5.54 -3.18
CA LEU A 83 -8.83 4.51 -2.15
C LEU A 83 -10.08 4.78 -1.29
N GLY A 84 -10.51 6.04 -1.23
CA GLY A 84 -11.77 6.44 -0.64
C GLY A 84 -11.72 7.79 0.07
N PRO A 85 -12.89 8.35 0.46
CA PRO A 85 -12.99 9.69 1.05
C PRO A 85 -12.17 9.87 2.34
N ALA A 86 -12.04 8.81 3.13
CA ALA A 86 -11.26 8.83 4.36
C ALA A 86 -9.74 8.94 4.09
N TYR A 87 -9.24 8.27 3.05
CA TYR A 87 -7.85 8.41 2.62
C TYR A 87 -7.56 9.82 2.12
N LYS A 88 -8.45 10.39 1.31
CA LYS A 88 -8.34 11.79 0.89
C LYS A 88 -8.28 12.75 2.08
N THR A 89 -9.21 12.61 3.02
CA THR A 89 -9.25 13.43 4.25
C THR A 89 -7.96 13.29 5.06
N PHE A 90 -7.40 12.08 5.12
CA PHE A 90 -6.13 11.83 5.79
C PHE A 90 -4.95 12.51 5.06
N ARG A 91 -4.88 12.38 3.73
CA ARG A 91 -3.84 13.03 2.90
C ARG A 91 -3.86 14.55 3.03
N ASP A 92 -5.04 15.16 3.12
CA ASP A 92 -5.16 16.61 3.27
C ASP A 92 -4.53 17.13 4.59
N ARG A 93 -4.34 16.25 5.58
CA ARG A 93 -3.74 16.59 6.89
C ARG A 93 -2.31 16.06 7.05
N HIS A 94 -1.91 15.09 6.25
CA HIS A 94 -0.64 14.38 6.40
C HIS A 94 0.08 14.23 5.06
N LYS A 95 1.39 14.45 5.06
CA LYS A 95 2.25 14.26 3.87
C LYS A 95 2.52 12.78 3.61
N VAL A 96 1.48 12.02 3.25
CA VAL A 96 1.51 10.55 3.08
C VAL A 96 2.63 10.12 2.14
N TYR A 97 2.75 10.79 0.99
CA TYR A 97 3.81 10.51 0.01
C TYR A 97 5.20 10.63 0.64
N ASP A 98 5.49 11.72 1.34
CA ASP A 98 6.81 11.97 1.91
C ASP A 98 7.12 11.03 3.08
N ILE A 99 6.15 10.81 3.97
CA ILE A 99 6.35 10.06 5.22
C ILE A 99 6.45 8.56 4.96
N LEU A 100 5.53 8.02 4.15
CA LEU A 100 5.36 6.58 3.97
C LEU A 100 5.95 6.10 2.65
N ARG A 101 5.48 6.63 1.51
CA ARG A 101 5.90 6.15 0.19
C ARG A 101 7.38 6.38 -0.07
N CYS A 102 7.85 7.62 0.13
CA CYS A 102 9.24 8.03 -0.07
C CYS A 102 10.14 7.42 1.02
N GLY A 103 9.73 7.47 2.28
CA GLY A 103 10.45 6.82 3.38
C GLY A 103 10.69 5.33 3.13
N LEU A 104 9.63 4.55 2.91
CA LEU A 104 9.76 3.10 2.79
C LEU A 104 10.59 2.67 1.57
N ALA A 105 10.55 3.42 0.47
CA ALA A 105 11.26 3.03 -0.74
C ALA A 105 12.68 3.57 -0.90
N HIS A 106 13.00 4.71 -0.27
CA HIS A 106 14.33 5.31 -0.40
C HIS A 106 15.17 5.20 0.87
N GLU A 107 14.52 5.08 2.03
CA GLU A 107 15.19 4.99 3.33
C GLU A 107 14.97 3.62 4.00
N TYR A 108 14.14 2.75 3.41
CA TYR A 108 13.73 1.47 4.00
C TYR A 108 13.20 1.64 5.44
N TYR A 109 12.58 2.80 5.70
CA TYR A 109 12.10 3.20 7.00
C TYR A 109 10.96 4.22 6.84
N VAL A 110 9.98 4.22 7.74
CA VAL A 110 8.94 5.27 7.74
C VAL A 110 9.51 6.51 8.41
N LYS A 111 9.45 7.69 7.80
CA LYS A 111 10.09 8.91 8.34
C LYS A 111 9.53 9.40 9.68
N GLN A 112 8.53 8.70 10.22
CA GLN A 112 7.90 8.95 11.51
C GLN A 112 7.60 7.61 12.20
N SER A 113 7.32 7.66 13.51
CA SER A 113 6.92 6.47 14.27
C SER A 113 5.70 5.81 13.63
N CYS A 114 5.86 4.54 13.23
CA CYS A 114 4.84 3.79 12.52
C CYS A 114 4.83 2.33 12.94
N VAL A 115 3.64 1.74 13.05
CA VAL A 115 3.45 0.30 13.18
C VAL A 115 2.87 -0.28 11.89
N ILE A 116 3.53 -1.27 11.31
CA ILE A 116 3.03 -2.00 10.15
C ILE A 116 2.47 -3.33 10.63
N ARG A 117 1.18 -3.54 10.40
CA ARG A 117 0.44 -4.74 10.77
C ARG A 117 0.04 -5.47 9.49
N MET A 118 0.10 -6.79 9.52
CA MET A 118 -0.35 -7.56 8.37
C MET A 118 -1.88 -7.61 8.30
N LEU A 119 -2.51 -8.01 9.40
CA LEU A 119 -3.95 -8.29 9.48
C LEU A 119 -4.70 -7.17 10.18
N GLU A 120 -5.95 -6.99 9.76
CA GLU A 120 -6.88 -6.09 10.45
C GLU A 120 -7.42 -6.74 11.72
N THR A 121 -7.56 -5.94 12.78
CA THR A 121 -8.17 -6.39 14.05
C THR A 121 -9.66 -6.02 14.15
N GLY A 122 -10.20 -5.41 13.10
CA GLY A 122 -11.57 -4.94 12.97
C GLY A 122 -11.72 -4.07 11.72
N PRO A 123 -12.96 -3.70 11.34
CA PRO A 123 -13.22 -2.88 10.17
C PRO A 123 -12.53 -1.51 10.31
N GLY A 124 -11.75 -1.13 9.31
CA GLY A 124 -11.03 0.14 9.36
C GLY A 124 -10.22 0.44 8.10
N LEU A 125 -9.58 1.61 8.14
CA LEU A 125 -8.65 2.05 7.10
C LEU A 125 -7.36 1.24 7.17
N GLY A 126 -6.75 1.01 6.01
CA GLY A 126 -5.40 0.47 5.91
C GLY A 126 -4.31 1.44 6.31
N LEU A 127 -4.63 2.70 6.56
CA LEU A 127 -3.67 3.71 6.96
C LEU A 127 -4.32 4.76 7.86
N GLY A 128 -3.59 5.19 8.89
CA GLY A 128 -4.01 6.31 9.72
C GLY A 128 -2.99 6.68 10.79
N VAL A 129 -3.45 7.42 11.79
CA VAL A 129 -2.68 7.82 12.97
C VAL A 129 -3.48 7.46 14.22
N GLU A 130 -2.84 6.76 15.15
CA GLU A 130 -3.38 6.46 16.48
C GLU A 130 -3.47 7.75 17.32
N ALA A 131 -4.29 7.76 18.38
CA ALA A 131 -4.42 8.93 19.26
C ALA A 131 -3.09 9.38 19.90
N SER A 132 -2.11 8.48 19.98
CA SER A 132 -0.73 8.75 20.43
C SER A 132 0.11 9.57 19.44
N GLY A 133 -0.37 9.79 18.22
CA GLY A 133 0.39 10.38 17.11
C GLY A 133 1.22 9.36 16.31
N ARG A 134 1.21 8.08 16.70
CA ARG A 134 1.89 7.02 15.96
C ARG A 134 1.11 6.63 14.70
N TYR A 135 1.78 6.59 13.56
CA TYR A 135 1.18 6.12 12.31
C TYR A 135 0.92 4.61 12.37
N PHE A 136 -0.07 4.15 11.62
CA PHE A 136 -0.26 2.73 11.38
C PHE A 136 -0.50 2.46 9.90
N PHE A 137 -0.05 1.28 9.47
CA PHE A 137 -0.35 0.70 8.17
C PHE A 137 -0.85 -0.73 8.38
N VAL A 138 -2.04 -1.06 7.85
CA VAL A 138 -2.61 -2.41 7.88
C VAL A 138 -2.65 -2.94 6.45
N VAL A 139 -1.80 -3.92 6.16
CA VAL A 139 -1.60 -4.46 4.80
C VAL A 139 -2.89 -5.00 4.22
N GLU A 140 -3.62 -5.82 4.97
CA GLU A 140 -4.88 -6.42 4.53
C GLU A 140 -5.91 -5.37 4.10
N SER A 141 -6.21 -4.40 4.99
CA SER A 141 -7.20 -3.36 4.71
C SER A 141 -6.75 -2.45 3.56
N TYR A 142 -5.46 -2.08 3.49
CA TYR A 142 -4.95 -1.25 2.41
C TYR A 142 -4.97 -1.98 1.07
N CYS A 143 -4.60 -3.26 1.04
CA CYS A 143 -4.64 -4.10 -0.16
C CYS A 143 -6.06 -4.20 -0.73
N ARG A 144 -7.06 -4.43 0.14
CA ARG A 144 -8.48 -4.45 -0.24
C ARG A 144 -8.89 -3.14 -0.90
N ASP A 145 -8.58 -2.00 -0.26
CA ASP A 145 -9.01 -0.69 -0.76
C ASP A 145 -8.28 -0.32 -2.06
N LEU A 146 -7.00 -0.68 -2.18
CA LEU A 146 -6.21 -0.51 -3.40
C LEU A 146 -6.74 -1.38 -4.54
N ARG A 147 -7.10 -2.63 -4.27
CA ARG A 147 -7.69 -3.52 -5.27
C ARG A 147 -8.97 -2.93 -5.85
N LYS A 148 -9.84 -2.43 -4.99
CA LYS A 148 -11.05 -1.74 -5.42
C LYS A 148 -10.73 -0.56 -6.35
N ALA A 149 -9.78 0.29 -5.98
CA ALA A 149 -9.36 1.40 -6.85
C ALA A 149 -8.81 0.93 -8.21
N PHE A 150 -8.11 -0.21 -8.26
CA PHE A 150 -7.65 -0.85 -9.51
C PHE A 150 -8.76 -1.59 -10.28
N ASP A 151 -9.84 -2.00 -9.62
CA ASP A 151 -11.04 -2.59 -10.26
C ASP A 151 -11.87 -1.52 -10.96
N ASP A 152 -11.86 -0.29 -10.43
CA ASP A 152 -12.59 0.87 -10.96
C ASP A 152 -11.85 1.62 -12.10
N MET A 153 -10.67 1.12 -12.52
CA MET A 153 -9.80 1.71 -13.56
C MET A 153 -10.18 1.35 -15.00
#